data_AF-A0A6F8TV08-F1
#
_entry.id   AF-A0A6F8TV08-F1
#
_cell.length_a   1.000
_cell.length_b   1.000
_cell.length_c   1.000
_cell.angle_alpha   90.00
_cell.angle_beta   90.00
_cell.angle_gamma   90.00
#
_symmetry.space_group_name_H-M   'P 1'
#
loop_
_entity.id
_entity.type
_entity.pdbx_description
1 polymer ?
#
loop_
_entity_poly.entity_id
_entity_poly.type
_entity_poly.pdbx_seq_one_letter_code
_entity_poly.pdbx_strand_id
1 'polypeptide(L)'
;MKLNAEVYRLGLLIGFFSIQEVIIWADTLIEQLDKPPYEIIMLSLSSKDDICTVERKLSEIKGEYDTELLPKIIMGLMNDYLHDKENTGRVIKSLEQLLKYLPSNDDEIESEIHFLSDGYYLAHQNIYGEEQEVLDNLRVFLQQFRGYTCYKGASIVKD
;
A
#
# COMPACT_ATOMS: atom_id res chain seq x y z
N MET A 1 4.74 3.11 15.22
CA MET A 1 3.34 3.58 15.15
C MET A 1 3.13 4.60 14.03
N LYS A 2 3.79 5.78 14.05
CA LYS A 2 3.63 6.79 12.98
C LYS A 2 3.89 6.26 11.57
N LEU A 3 5.02 5.58 11.36
CA LEU A 3 5.34 5.00 10.05
C LEU A 3 4.20 4.10 9.53
N ASN A 4 3.69 3.19 10.38
CA ASN A 4 2.58 2.33 10.01
C ASN A 4 1.31 3.14 9.69
N ALA A 5 0.99 4.19 10.47
CA ALA A 5 -0.14 5.06 10.17
C ALA A 5 -0.04 5.69 8.78
N GLU A 6 1.15 6.16 8.40
CA GLU A 6 1.40 6.75 7.08
C GLU A 6 1.39 5.73 5.95
N VAL A 7 1.85 4.49 6.19
CA VAL A 7 1.70 3.37 5.25
C VAL A 7 0.21 3.07 5.02
N TYR A 8 -0.59 3.00 6.09
CA TYR A 8 -2.04 2.81 5.95
C TYR A 8 -2.72 3.99 5.25
N ARG A 9 -2.27 5.22 5.53
CA ARG A 9 -2.81 6.44 4.90
C ARG A 9 -2.54 6.45 3.40
N LEU A 10 -1.30 6.22 3.00
CA LEU A 10 -0.91 6.14 1.60
C LEU A 10 -1.60 4.98 0.89
N GLY A 11 -1.59 3.79 1.51
CA GLY A 11 -2.25 2.62 0.96
C GLY A 11 -3.77 2.79 0.80
N LEU A 12 -4.44 3.53 1.69
CA LEU A 12 -5.85 3.90 1.55
C LEU A 12 -6.06 4.85 0.36
N LEU A 13 -5.22 5.88 0.23
CA LEU A 13 -5.31 6.89 -0.84
C LEU A 13 -5.12 6.29 -2.25
N ILE A 14 -4.25 5.29 -2.38
CA ILE A 14 -4.00 4.60 -3.66
C ILE A 14 -4.94 3.41 -3.89
N GLY A 15 -5.91 3.18 -2.99
CA GLY A 15 -6.86 2.07 -3.07
C GLY A 15 -6.27 0.69 -2.83
N PHE A 16 -5.07 0.61 -2.25
CA PHE A 16 -4.44 -0.65 -1.87
C PHE A 16 -5.08 -1.23 -0.61
N PHE A 17 -5.35 -0.39 0.40
CA PHE A 17 -6.07 -0.77 1.61
C PHE A 17 -7.52 -0.28 1.59
N SER A 18 -8.38 -1.04 2.25
CA SER A 18 -9.74 -0.65 2.62
C SER A 18 -9.79 0.06 3.98
N ILE A 19 -10.89 0.76 4.25
CA ILE A 19 -11.15 1.32 5.59
C ILE A 19 -11.17 0.19 6.63
N GLN A 20 -11.83 -0.94 6.36
CA GLN A 20 -11.83 -2.09 7.26
C GLN A 20 -10.43 -2.56 7.65
N GLU A 21 -9.48 -2.67 6.71
CA GLU A 21 -8.10 -3.05 7.02
C GLU A 21 -7.39 -2.04 7.94
N VAL A 22 -7.69 -0.74 7.78
CA VAL A 22 -7.19 0.31 8.67
C VAL A 22 -7.78 0.18 10.08
N ILE A 23 -9.08 -0.11 10.19
CA ILE A 23 -9.76 -0.30 11.48
C ILE A 23 -9.21 -1.52 12.22
N ILE A 24 -9.05 -2.65 11.54
CA ILE A 24 -8.49 -3.88 12.12
C ILE A 24 -7.09 -3.63 12.69
N TRP A 25 -6.27 -2.84 11.98
CA TRP A 25 -4.97 -2.44 12.49
C TRP A 25 -5.06 -1.58 13.75
N ALA A 26 -5.97 -0.60 13.79
CA ALA A 26 -6.19 0.24 14.95
C ALA A 26 -6.67 -0.58 16.16
N ASP A 27 -7.62 -1.51 15.96
CA ASP A 27 -8.11 -2.42 17.01
C ASP A 27 -6.99 -3.31 17.53
N THR A 28 -6.16 -3.88 16.64
CA THR A 28 -5.00 -4.69 17.04
C THR A 28 -4.02 -3.89 17.90
N LEU A 29 -3.80 -2.61 17.59
CA LEU A 29 -2.95 -1.75 18.42
C LEU A 29 -3.57 -1.44 19.79
N ILE A 30 -4.90 -1.29 19.86
CA ILE A 30 -5.61 -1.06 21.13
C ILE A 30 -5.45 -2.27 22.06
N GLU A 31 -5.55 -3.49 21.52
CA GLU A 31 -5.39 -4.73 22.28
C GLU A 31 -3.96 -4.91 22.82
N GLN A 32 -2.95 -4.41 22.10
CA GLN A 32 -1.54 -4.57 22.46
C GLN A 32 -1.01 -3.50 23.42
N LEU A 33 -1.69 -2.36 23.54
CA LEU A 33 -1.21 -1.22 24.33
C LEU A 33 -1.95 -1.14 25.67
N ASP A 34 -1.21 -1.10 26.77
CA ASP A 34 -1.80 -0.87 28.10
C ASP A 34 -2.58 0.46 28.19
N LYS A 35 -2.14 1.46 27.43
CA LYS A 35 -2.74 2.81 27.34
C LYS A 35 -2.70 3.29 25.88
N PRO A 36 -3.69 2.91 25.06
CA PRO A 36 -3.72 3.31 23.65
C PRO A 36 -3.90 4.83 23.51
N PRO A 37 -3.22 5.48 22.55
CA PRO A 37 -3.42 6.90 22.25
C PRO A 37 -4.86 7.19 21.83
N TYR A 38 -5.35 8.38 22.18
CA TYR A 38 -6.71 8.82 21.83
C TYR A 38 -6.95 8.79 20.32
N GLU A 39 -5.95 9.16 19.53
CA GLU A 39 -6.01 9.17 18.07
C GLU A 39 -6.27 7.76 17.50
N ILE A 40 -5.68 6.71 18.10
CA ILE A 40 -5.89 5.32 17.68
C ILE A 40 -7.29 4.84 18.05
N ILE A 41 -7.79 5.19 19.24
CA ILE A 41 -9.17 4.88 19.65
C ILE A 41 -10.16 5.55 18.71
N MET A 42 -9.96 6.83 18.39
CA MET A 42 -10.84 7.55 17.47
C MET A 42 -10.79 6.97 16.05
N LEU A 43 -9.63 6.49 15.62
CA LEU A 43 -9.48 5.82 14.35
C LEU A 43 -10.29 4.52 14.31
N SER A 44 -10.20 3.65 15.32
CA SER A 44 -10.90 2.36 15.32
C SER A 44 -12.43 2.48 15.27
N LEU A 45 -12.98 3.60 15.76
CA LEU A 45 -14.41 3.90 15.70
C LEU A 45 -14.90 4.42 14.33
N SER A 46 -14.03 4.49 13.31
CA SER A 46 -14.27 5.18 12.03
C SER A 46 -14.79 4.27 10.91
N SER A 47 -15.32 3.09 11.21
CA SER A 47 -15.71 2.09 10.20
C SER A 47 -16.80 2.55 9.21
N LYS A 48 -17.54 3.61 9.55
CA LYS A 48 -18.59 4.23 8.72
C LYS A 48 -18.19 5.58 8.13
N ASP A 49 -17.00 6.05 8.43
CA ASP A 49 -16.50 7.32 7.91
C ASP A 49 -16.08 7.16 6.45
N ASP A 50 -15.98 8.28 5.74
CA ASP A 50 -15.44 8.32 4.39
C ASP A 50 -13.89 8.30 4.38
N ILE A 51 -13.30 8.03 3.21
CA ILE A 51 -11.85 7.93 3.01
C ILE A 51 -11.13 9.20 3.48
N CYS A 52 -11.65 10.40 3.17
CA CYS A 52 -10.99 11.65 3.54
C CYS A 52 -10.98 11.85 5.06
N THR A 53 -12.05 11.45 5.75
CA THR A 53 -12.11 11.49 7.21
C THR A 53 -11.11 10.52 7.86
N VAL A 54 -11.02 9.29 7.35
CA VAL A 54 -10.06 8.28 7.86
C VAL A 54 -8.61 8.69 7.58
N GLU A 55 -8.33 9.21 6.38
CA GLU A 55 -7.03 9.75 5.98
C GLU A 55 -6.55 10.86 6.91
N ARG A 56 -7.43 11.82 7.23
CA ARG A 56 -7.13 12.90 8.17
C ARG A 56 -6.79 12.36 9.55
N LYS A 57 -7.59 11.42 10.08
CA LYS A 57 -7.34 10.78 11.39
C LYS A 57 -5.98 10.06 11.43
N LEU A 58 -5.61 9.37 10.35
CA LEU A 58 -4.29 8.75 10.24
C LEU A 58 -3.15 9.79 10.29
N SER A 59 -3.33 10.94 9.64
CA SER A 59 -2.33 12.02 9.66
C SER A 59 -2.12 12.64 11.04
N GLU A 60 -3.17 12.65 11.89
CA GLU A 60 -3.15 13.22 13.25
C GLU A 60 -2.30 12.40 14.24
N ILE A 61 -2.03 11.13 13.94
CA ILE A 61 -1.13 10.28 14.73
C ILE A 61 0.27 10.90 14.72
N LYS A 62 0.84 11.13 15.89
CA LYS A 62 2.12 11.83 16.07
C LYS A 62 3.34 10.92 15.90
N GLY A 63 4.44 11.53 15.49
CA GLY A 63 5.77 10.92 15.39
C GLY A 63 6.49 11.37 14.13
N GLU A 64 7.76 10.98 14.03
CA GLU A 64 8.58 11.18 12.84
C GLU A 64 8.62 9.91 11.99
N TYR A 65 8.81 10.09 10.69
CA TYR A 65 8.96 9.01 9.73
C TYR A 65 9.73 9.53 8.51
N ASP A 66 10.31 8.61 7.76
CA ASP A 66 10.97 8.90 6.50
C ASP A 66 9.94 8.79 5.36
N THR A 67 9.68 9.90 4.68
CA THR A 67 8.74 9.98 3.55
C THR A 67 9.21 9.16 2.35
N GLU A 68 10.52 9.02 2.15
CA GLU A 68 11.09 8.29 1.01
C GLU A 68 10.92 6.77 1.15
N LEU A 69 10.70 6.28 2.38
CA LEU A 69 10.45 4.85 2.64
C LEU A 69 9.02 4.44 2.33
N LEU A 70 8.03 5.34 2.38
CA LEU A 70 6.62 4.97 2.27
C LEU A 70 6.28 4.25 0.96
N PRO A 71 6.66 4.77 -0.23
CA PRO A 71 6.33 4.07 -1.48
C PRO A 71 7.02 2.71 -1.58
N LYS A 72 8.26 2.60 -1.08
CA LYS A 72 9.04 1.36 -1.06
C LYS A 72 8.42 0.29 -0.16
N ILE A 73 7.92 0.69 1.02
CA ILE A 73 7.18 -0.21 1.90
C ILE A 73 5.88 -0.68 1.23
N ILE A 74 5.12 0.23 0.62
CA ILE A 74 3.88 -0.11 -0.09
C ILE A 74 4.14 -1.11 -1.21
N MET A 75 5.17 -0.90 -2.04
CA MET A 75 5.55 -1.85 -3.09
C MET A 75 5.98 -3.20 -2.52
N GLY A 76 6.71 -3.22 -1.41
CA GLY A 76 7.01 -4.46 -0.68
C GLY A 76 5.75 -5.19 -0.19
N LEU A 77 4.73 -4.47 0.26
CA LEU A 77 3.45 -5.06 0.67
C LEU A 77 2.63 -5.55 -0.53
N MET A 78 2.73 -4.89 -1.68
CA MET A 78 2.14 -5.35 -2.93
C MET A 78 2.79 -6.65 -3.42
N ASN A 79 4.12 -6.78 -3.27
CA ASN A 79 4.83 -8.04 -3.53
C ASN A 79 4.21 -9.19 -2.72
N ASP A 80 4.04 -8.97 -1.41
CA ASP A 80 3.48 -9.98 -0.51
C ASP A 80 2.00 -10.25 -0.79
N TYR A 81 1.27 -9.30 -1.40
CA TYR A 81 -0.14 -9.47 -1.77
C TYR A 81 -0.34 -10.20 -3.11
N LEU A 82 0.62 -10.09 -4.03
CA LEU A 82 0.54 -10.61 -5.39
C LEU A 82 0.80 -12.14 -5.45
N HIS A 83 -0.22 -12.92 -5.12
CA HIS A 83 -0.13 -14.39 -5.13
C HIS A 83 -0.49 -14.97 -6.50
N ASP A 84 -1.54 -14.45 -7.12
CA ASP A 84 -2.13 -14.95 -8.35
C ASP A 84 -2.42 -13.83 -9.35
N LYS A 85 -2.89 -14.27 -10.51
CA LYS A 85 -3.23 -13.41 -11.65
C LYS A 85 -4.47 -12.54 -11.42
N GLU A 86 -5.39 -12.96 -10.54
CA GLU A 86 -6.62 -12.21 -10.25
C GLU A 86 -6.32 -10.86 -9.60
N ASN A 87 -5.21 -10.79 -8.86
CA ASN A 87 -4.77 -9.60 -8.16
C ASN A 87 -3.91 -8.64 -9.00
N THR A 88 -3.43 -9.05 -10.18
CA THR A 88 -2.52 -8.26 -11.04
C THR A 88 -3.10 -6.88 -11.35
N GLY A 89 -4.33 -6.81 -11.84
CA GLY A 89 -4.97 -5.54 -12.22
C GLY A 89 -5.16 -4.59 -11.05
N ARG A 90 -5.46 -5.10 -9.85
CA ARG A 90 -5.57 -4.29 -8.63
C ARG A 90 -4.22 -3.70 -8.24
N VAL A 91 -3.17 -4.51 -8.25
CA VAL A 91 -1.81 -4.07 -7.90
C VAL A 91 -1.32 -3.00 -8.87
N ILE A 92 -1.48 -3.22 -10.17
CA ILE A 92 -1.09 -2.25 -11.21
C ILE A 92 -1.83 -0.93 -11.03
N LYS A 93 -3.15 -0.98 -10.84
CA LYS A 93 -3.94 0.24 -10.59
C LYS A 93 -3.44 1.00 -9.36
N SER A 94 -3.08 0.31 -8.29
CA SER A 94 -2.52 0.94 -7.09
C SER A 94 -1.12 1.50 -7.32
N LEU A 95 -0.27 0.86 -8.14
CA LEU A 95 1.04 1.40 -8.55
C LEU A 95 0.89 2.69 -9.36
N GLU A 96 -0.05 2.75 -10.30
CA GLU A 96 -0.33 4.00 -11.05
C GLU A 96 -0.75 5.15 -10.12
N GLN A 97 -1.57 4.87 -9.11
CA GLN A 97 -1.93 5.90 -8.13
C GLN A 97 -0.75 6.28 -7.24
N LEU A 98 0.18 5.35 -6.98
CA LEU A 98 1.38 5.58 -6.18
C LEU A 98 2.35 6.57 -6.82
N LEU A 99 2.35 6.70 -8.16
CA LEU A 99 3.20 7.66 -8.89
C LEU A 99 3.11 9.09 -8.33
N LYS A 100 1.92 9.50 -7.87
CA LYS A 100 1.68 10.83 -7.26
C LYS A 100 2.46 11.09 -5.97
N TYR A 101 3.01 10.04 -5.38
CA TYR A 101 3.67 10.04 -4.07
C TYR A 101 5.13 9.56 -4.14
N LEU A 102 5.66 9.30 -5.35
CA LEU A 102 7.06 9.00 -5.52
C LEU A 102 7.92 10.25 -5.25
N PRO A 103 9.13 10.08 -4.67
CA PRO A 103 10.15 11.12 -4.67
C PRO A 103 10.45 11.59 -6.10
N SER A 104 10.72 12.88 -6.29
CA SER A 104 10.93 13.50 -7.61
C SER A 104 12.19 13.03 -8.37
N ASN A 105 12.94 12.08 -7.83
CA ASN A 105 14.19 11.55 -8.37
C ASN A 105 14.12 10.04 -8.66
N ASP A 106 12.94 9.42 -8.60
CA ASP A 106 12.72 7.99 -8.81
C ASP A 106 12.22 7.68 -10.25
N ASP A 107 12.80 8.33 -11.27
CA ASP A 107 12.42 8.21 -12.70
C ASP A 107 12.41 6.75 -13.21
N GLU A 108 13.30 5.92 -12.67
CA GLU A 108 13.39 4.49 -13.01
C GLU A 108 12.15 3.72 -12.54
N ILE A 109 11.68 4.00 -11.31
CA ILE A 109 10.48 3.38 -10.74
C ILE A 109 9.24 3.85 -11.50
N GLU A 110 9.16 5.16 -11.79
CA GLU A 110 8.07 5.73 -12.59
C GLU A 110 7.98 5.07 -13.97
N SER A 111 9.11 4.96 -14.67
CA SER A 111 9.18 4.34 -15.99
C SER A 111 8.75 2.87 -15.98
N GLU A 112 9.17 2.11 -14.97
CA GLU A 112 8.81 0.70 -14.84
C GLU A 112 7.32 0.52 -14.53
N ILE A 113 6.72 1.38 -13.69
CA ILE A 113 5.28 1.36 -13.42
C ILE A 113 4.49 1.66 -14.70
N HIS A 114 4.92 2.63 -15.51
CA HIS A 114 4.29 2.92 -16.79
C HIS A 114 4.39 1.74 -17.76
N PHE A 115 5.57 1.14 -17.88
CA PHE A 115 5.77 -0.05 -18.71
C PHE A 115 4.84 -1.21 -18.30
N LEU A 116 4.75 -1.50 -17.00
CA LEU A 116 3.88 -2.55 -16.48
C LEU A 116 2.40 -2.25 -16.71
N SER A 117 1.98 -0.99 -16.53
CA SER A 117 0.58 -0.59 -16.76
C SER A 117 0.19 -0.70 -18.23
N ASP A 118 1.01 -0.17 -19.13
CA ASP A 118 0.79 -0.25 -20.57
C ASP A 118 0.78 -1.71 -21.04
N GLY A 119 1.75 -2.51 -20.56
CA GLY A 119 1.82 -3.94 -20.84
C GLY A 119 0.57 -4.69 -20.38
N TYR A 120 0.07 -4.40 -19.17
CA TYR A 120 -1.18 -4.98 -18.67
C TYR A 120 -2.39 -4.57 -19.51
N TYR A 121 -2.51 -3.29 -19.85
CA TYR A 121 -3.60 -2.80 -20.69
C TYR A 121 -3.64 -3.54 -22.02
N LEU A 122 -2.51 -3.65 -22.71
CA LEU A 122 -2.41 -4.31 -24.01
C LEU A 122 -2.73 -5.80 -23.93
N ALA A 123 -2.22 -6.51 -22.92
CA ALA A 123 -2.47 -7.93 -22.73
C ALA A 123 -3.93 -8.19 -22.37
N HIS A 124 -4.49 -7.41 -21.43
CA HIS A 124 -5.87 -7.54 -20.97
C HIS A 124 -6.90 -7.25 -22.07
N GLN A 125 -6.58 -6.33 -22.98
CA GLN A 125 -7.42 -6.04 -24.16
C GLN A 125 -7.20 -7.04 -25.31
N ASN A 126 -6.38 -8.09 -25.14
CA ASN A 126 -5.99 -9.03 -26.19
C ASN A 126 -5.38 -8.36 -27.44
N ILE A 127 -4.66 -7.24 -27.24
CA ILE A 127 -4.00 -6.49 -28.31
C ILE A 127 -2.57 -7.00 -28.52
N TYR A 128 -1.79 -7.12 -27.44
CA TYR A 128 -0.39 -7.55 -27.48
C TYR A 128 0.07 -8.10 -26.13
N GLY A 129 0.90 -9.15 -26.16
CA GLY A 129 1.45 -9.78 -24.96
C GLY A 129 0.47 -10.73 -24.25
N GLU A 130 0.99 -11.44 -23.25
CA GLU A 130 0.24 -12.37 -22.41
C GLU A 130 0.14 -11.81 -20.99
N GLU A 131 -1.03 -11.86 -20.35
CA GLU A 131 -1.18 -11.37 -18.96
C GLU A 131 -0.30 -12.14 -17.97
N GLN A 132 0.09 -13.39 -18.29
CA GLN A 132 1.03 -14.16 -17.48
C GLN A 132 2.45 -13.55 -17.52
N GLU A 133 2.88 -13.05 -18.67
CA GLU A 133 4.17 -12.37 -18.83
C GLU A 133 4.18 -11.06 -18.02
N VAL A 134 3.08 -10.31 -18.05
CA VAL A 134 2.91 -9.10 -17.23
C VAL A 134 3.00 -9.42 -15.74
N LEU A 135 2.34 -10.50 -15.28
CA LEU A 135 2.42 -10.95 -13.89
C LEU A 135 3.86 -11.31 -13.49
N ASP A 136 4.60 -11.98 -14.36
CA ASP A 136 5.99 -12.37 -14.07
C ASP A 136 6.92 -11.16 -14.03
N ASN A 137 6.76 -10.19 -14.93
CA ASN A 137 7.48 -8.91 -14.89
C ASN A 137 7.14 -8.10 -13.64
N LEU A 138 5.85 -8.02 -13.29
CA LEU A 138 5.39 -7.35 -12.08
C LEU A 138 6.00 -7.96 -10.81
N ARG A 139 6.12 -9.30 -10.75
CA ARG A 139 6.78 -10.00 -9.65
C ARG A 139 8.26 -9.65 -9.57
N VAL A 140 8.97 -9.66 -10.69
CA VAL A 140 10.40 -9.30 -10.74
C VAL A 140 10.63 -7.88 -10.24
N PHE A 141 9.78 -6.94 -10.68
CA PHE A 141 9.83 -5.55 -10.22
C PHE A 141 9.57 -5.43 -8.70
N LEU A 142 8.46 -5.97 -8.21
CA LEU A 142 8.06 -5.84 -6.80
C LEU A 142 9.00 -6.59 -5.84
N GLN A 143 9.66 -7.66 -6.31
CA GLN A 143 10.61 -8.43 -5.50
C GLN A 143 11.78 -7.57 -5.00
N GLN A 144 12.16 -6.53 -5.74
CA GLN A 144 13.21 -5.58 -5.35
C GLN A 144 12.88 -4.85 -4.03
N PHE A 145 11.58 -4.74 -3.71
CA PHE A 145 11.10 -4.03 -2.53
C PHE A 145 10.77 -4.93 -1.34
N ARG A 146 10.92 -6.26 -1.47
CA ARG A 146 10.60 -7.21 -0.41
C ARG A 146 11.33 -6.90 0.90
N GLY A 147 12.55 -6.37 0.82
CA GLY A 147 13.34 -5.99 2.00
C GLY A 147 12.70 -4.88 2.85
N TYR A 148 11.83 -4.05 2.28
CA TYR A 148 11.22 -2.91 2.99
C TYR A 148 10.05 -3.33 3.89
N THR A 149 9.52 -4.55 3.77
CA THR A 149 8.45 -5.02 4.65
C THR A 149 8.93 -5.25 6.08
N CYS A 150 10.24 -5.32 6.33
CA CYS A 150 10.81 -5.43 7.68
C CYS A 150 10.62 -4.17 8.54
N TYR A 151 10.35 -3.02 7.93
CA TYR A 151 10.03 -1.78 8.64
C TYR A 151 8.60 -1.75 9.22
N LYS A 152 7.82 -2.80 8.93
CA LYS A 152 6.54 -3.08 9.58
C LYS A 152 6.82 -3.49 11.02
N GLY A 153 6.62 -2.57 11.96
CA GLY A 153 6.38 -2.98 13.35
C GLY A 153 5.28 -4.04 13.34
N ALA A 154 5.54 -5.19 13.99
CA ALA A 154 4.72 -6.39 13.96
C ALA A 154 3.19 -6.11 13.92
N SER A 155 2.46 -6.94 13.16
CA SER A 155 1.01 -6.92 12.93
C SER A 155 0.52 -6.19 11.68
N ILE A 156 0.57 -6.88 10.54
CA ILE A 156 -0.63 -6.98 9.69
C ILE A 156 -0.80 -8.47 9.47
N VAL A 157 -1.69 -9.07 10.27
CA VAL A 157 -2.22 -10.41 10.01
C VAL A 157 -3.16 -10.23 8.83
N LYS A 158 -2.83 -10.86 7.70
CA LYS A 158 -3.83 -11.21 6.70
C LYS A 158 -4.11 -12.69 6.94
N ASP A 159 -5.33 -12.99 7.35
CA ASP A 159 -5.87 -14.35 7.38
C ASP A 159 -5.86 -14.96 5.98
#